data_AF-A0A7X6Y8N3-F1
#
_entry.id   AF-A0A7X6Y8N3-F1
#
_cell.length_a   1.000
_cell.length_b   1.000
_cell.length_c   1.000
_cell.angle_alpha   90.00
_cell.angle_beta   90.00
_cell.angle_gamma   90.00
#
_symmetry.space_group_name_H-M   'P 1'
#
loop_
_entity.id
_entity.type
_entity.pdbx_description
1 polymer ?
#
loop_
_entity_poly.entity_id
_entity_poly.type
_entity_poly.pdbx_seq_one_letter_code
_entity_poly.pdbx_strand_id
1 'polypeptide(L)'
;MIRVRQWKRTLAILITLMVLAAPAWGIELVVDGEQVVTEVPPLLSEGRVLVPLRSVLERLGAEVIWQPEEKLAAVSHSRGTVQLWPGAGEARVNGVYYSLDVPAQIREGRVLIPLRFVSEALGAEVHWDPERRQVGIRSGSRASPGEIWGYYIDAQSLVSLEDRQDTVHGVYFNSYTLQAGGRVEEQVFFPQGLELAQNRGLRCQAMVFSNDKEILHQVLANKESWQVTLTDLLRWLDHRGYQGVHLDLENVGASFRESLTGFLAFLREGLKDRGYALSLALPAKTADRMGWFDAYDYKALGEVADQVVLMAYDQHYPGGEPGPVAGLDWVEQVVSYGVQVIPPEKILLGLGIYGYDWPEQGQGRTVTLSQVQSVLASFPGEMIFDEAKAYSAGFRYRDRDGKVRELWYESPQGIKGKLELVNKYELGGIALWRLGIIPPEIWQVMDSR
;
A
#
# COMPACT_ATOMS: atom_id res chain seq x y z
N MET A 1 -32.35 94.36 -14.94
CA MET A 1 -30.92 94.35 -14.57
C MET A 1 -30.59 93.01 -13.92
N ILE A 2 -29.40 92.48 -14.22
CA ILE A 2 -28.73 91.29 -13.62
C ILE A 2 -28.98 89.95 -14.35
N ARG A 3 -27.90 89.47 -14.97
CA ARG A 3 -27.67 88.13 -15.55
C ARG A 3 -27.49 87.09 -14.44
N VAL A 4 -28.06 85.89 -14.59
CA VAL A 4 -27.50 84.67 -13.99
C VAL A 4 -27.58 83.51 -14.99
N ARG A 5 -26.45 82.82 -15.10
CA ARG A 5 -26.08 81.76 -16.04
C ARG A 5 -26.58 80.42 -15.50
N GLN A 6 -27.48 79.73 -16.20
CA GLN A 6 -27.86 78.34 -15.87
C GLN A 6 -27.26 77.36 -16.88
N TRP A 7 -26.49 76.41 -16.34
CA TRP A 7 -25.83 75.33 -17.05
C TRP A 7 -26.83 74.22 -17.37
N LYS A 8 -26.91 73.80 -18.63
CA LYS A 8 -27.66 72.59 -19.03
C LYS A 8 -26.85 71.36 -18.63
N ARG A 9 -27.40 70.52 -17.75
CA ARG A 9 -26.92 69.16 -17.47
C ARG A 9 -27.68 68.19 -18.36
N THR A 10 -27.02 67.61 -19.35
CA THR A 10 -27.49 66.45 -20.12
C THR A 10 -27.12 65.18 -19.35
N LEU A 11 -28.11 64.37 -19.01
CA LEU A 11 -27.96 63.07 -18.37
C LEU A 11 -27.83 62.01 -19.48
N ALA A 12 -26.65 61.40 -19.62
CA ALA A 12 -26.44 60.24 -20.49
C ALA A 12 -26.70 58.96 -19.68
N ILE A 13 -27.71 58.20 -20.08
CA ILE A 13 -28.00 56.87 -19.52
C ILE A 13 -27.12 55.86 -20.26
N LEU A 14 -26.15 55.28 -19.57
CA LEU A 14 -25.42 54.10 -20.05
C LEU A 14 -26.30 52.86 -19.84
N ILE A 15 -26.70 52.22 -20.94
CA ILE A 15 -27.31 50.88 -20.92
C ILE A 15 -26.16 49.88 -20.97
N THR A 16 -25.87 49.22 -19.86
CA THR A 16 -24.92 48.12 -19.80
C THR A 16 -25.58 46.87 -20.36
N LEU A 17 -25.09 46.39 -21.51
CA LEU A 17 -25.55 45.14 -22.12
C LEU A 17 -25.05 43.97 -21.25
N MET A 18 -25.95 43.31 -20.53
CA MET A 18 -25.65 42.09 -19.80
C MET A 18 -25.71 40.92 -20.80
N VAL A 19 -24.55 40.38 -21.18
CA VAL A 19 -24.48 39.14 -21.98
C VAL A 19 -24.76 37.97 -21.04
N LEU A 20 -25.96 37.39 -21.13
CA LEU A 20 -26.27 36.10 -20.53
C LEU A 20 -25.54 35.01 -21.33
N ALA A 21 -24.54 34.37 -20.73
CA ALA A 21 -23.92 33.18 -21.28
C ALA A 21 -24.96 32.04 -21.33
N ALA A 22 -25.19 31.50 -22.51
CA ALA A 22 -26.00 30.29 -22.69
C ALA A 22 -25.34 29.09 -21.99
N PRO A 23 -26.10 28.09 -21.49
CA PRO A 23 -25.51 26.88 -20.91
C PRO A 23 -24.68 26.15 -21.98
N ALA A 24 -23.51 25.64 -21.62
CA ALA A 24 -22.65 24.91 -22.54
C ALA A 24 -23.30 23.57 -22.94
N TRP A 25 -23.59 23.38 -24.24
CA TRP A 25 -24.10 22.11 -24.77
C TRP A 25 -22.94 21.12 -24.96
N GLY A 26 -22.38 20.60 -23.86
CA GLY A 26 -21.24 19.69 -23.88
C GLY A 26 -21.17 18.85 -22.61
N ILE A 27 -20.41 17.76 -22.65
CA ILE A 27 -19.97 17.08 -21.43
C ILE A 27 -18.78 17.87 -20.90
N GLU A 28 -18.85 18.35 -19.66
CA GLU A 28 -17.72 19.01 -19.02
C GLU A 28 -16.67 17.99 -18.60
N LEU A 29 -15.39 18.35 -18.73
CA LEU A 29 -14.27 17.56 -18.23
C LEU A 29 -13.58 18.34 -17.12
N VAL A 30 -13.42 17.72 -15.96
CA VAL A 30 -12.67 18.25 -14.83
C VAL A 30 -11.55 17.26 -14.51
N VAL A 31 -10.31 17.72 -14.42
CA VAL A 31 -9.15 16.92 -14.02
C VAL A 31 -8.53 17.59 -12.80
N ASP A 32 -8.41 16.87 -11.68
CA ASP A 32 -7.85 17.40 -10.41
C ASP A 32 -8.53 18.66 -9.88
N GLY A 33 -9.83 18.76 -10.09
CA GLY A 33 -10.62 19.93 -9.68
C GLY A 33 -10.51 21.12 -10.63
N GLU A 34 -9.68 21.04 -11.67
CA GLU A 34 -9.57 22.05 -12.72
C GLU A 34 -10.41 21.68 -13.94
N GLN A 35 -11.20 22.63 -14.44
CA GLN A 35 -11.94 22.43 -15.68
C GLN A 35 -10.97 22.37 -16.87
N VAL A 36 -11.04 21.28 -17.64
CA VAL A 36 -10.21 21.06 -18.82
C VAL A 36 -11.02 21.37 -20.06
N VAL A 37 -10.61 22.43 -20.75
CA VAL A 37 -11.12 22.74 -22.10
C VAL A 37 -10.45 21.78 -23.08
N THR A 38 -11.25 20.97 -23.76
CA THR A 38 -10.77 20.03 -24.76
C THR A 38 -11.06 20.53 -26.17
N GLU A 39 -10.17 20.24 -27.11
CA GLU A 39 -10.36 20.59 -28.52
C GLU A 39 -11.54 19.84 -29.15
N VAL A 40 -11.79 18.61 -28.68
CA VAL A 40 -12.97 17.81 -29.01
C VAL A 40 -13.69 17.50 -27.70
N PRO A 41 -14.99 17.80 -27.55
CA PRO A 41 -15.71 17.55 -26.30
C PRO A 41 -15.84 16.03 -26.03
N PRO A 42 -15.89 15.60 -24.76
CA PRO A 42 -16.26 14.24 -24.42
C PRO A 42 -17.60 13.83 -25.05
N LEU A 43 -17.73 12.54 -25.34
CA LEU A 43 -18.83 11.96 -26.10
C LEU A 43 -19.54 10.87 -25.29
N LEU A 44 -20.86 10.92 -25.17
CA LEU A 44 -21.64 9.77 -24.72
C LEU A 44 -21.94 8.87 -25.93
N SER A 45 -21.34 7.68 -25.98
CA SER A 45 -21.54 6.67 -27.02
C SER A 45 -21.92 5.35 -26.36
N GLU A 46 -23.02 4.72 -26.78
CA GLU A 46 -23.45 3.39 -26.29
C GLU A 46 -23.54 3.30 -24.76
N GLY A 47 -23.98 4.38 -24.10
CA GLY A 47 -24.07 4.43 -22.63
C GLY A 47 -22.73 4.50 -21.90
N ARG A 48 -21.64 4.81 -22.62
CA ARG A 48 -20.31 5.10 -22.05
C ARG A 48 -19.86 6.49 -22.44
N VAL A 49 -19.22 7.19 -21.52
CA VAL A 49 -18.57 8.46 -21.81
C VAL A 49 -17.16 8.19 -22.32
N LEU A 50 -16.84 8.77 -23.47
CA LEU A 50 -15.51 8.75 -24.05
C LEU A 50 -14.89 10.14 -23.92
N VAL A 51 -13.63 10.18 -23.50
CA VAL A 51 -12.87 11.41 -23.27
C VAL A 51 -11.66 11.49 -24.21
N PRO A 52 -11.21 12.69 -24.61
CA PRO A 52 -10.03 12.83 -25.46
C PRO A 52 -8.77 12.31 -24.76
N LEU A 53 -8.14 11.29 -25.35
CA LEU A 53 -6.99 10.56 -24.81
C LEU A 53 -5.89 11.52 -24.33
N ARG A 54 -5.41 12.38 -25.23
CA ARG A 54 -4.29 13.27 -24.95
C ARG A 54 -4.61 14.29 -23.85
N SER A 55 -5.79 14.91 -23.93
CA SER A 55 -6.21 15.95 -22.98
C SER A 55 -6.28 15.43 -21.54
N VAL A 56 -6.54 14.14 -21.38
CA VAL A 56 -6.58 13.46 -20.07
C VAL A 56 -5.21 12.91 -19.70
N LEU A 57 -4.63 12.01 -20.50
CA LEU A 57 -3.46 11.24 -20.07
C LEU A 57 -2.19 12.08 -19.92
N GLU A 58 -1.99 13.13 -20.73
CA GLU A 58 -0.83 14.03 -20.55
C GLU A 58 -0.91 14.83 -19.25
N ARG A 59 -2.12 15.17 -18.79
CA ARG A 59 -2.31 15.81 -17.47
C ARG A 59 -2.08 14.85 -16.32
N LEU A 60 -2.28 13.57 -16.58
CA LEU A 60 -1.96 12.49 -15.66
C LEU A 60 -0.47 12.09 -15.72
N GLY A 61 0.39 12.88 -16.37
CA GLY A 61 1.83 12.67 -16.43
C GLY A 61 2.30 11.69 -17.50
N ALA A 62 1.42 11.22 -18.37
CA ALA A 62 1.77 10.25 -19.42
C ALA A 62 2.22 10.95 -20.71
N GLU A 63 3.17 10.35 -21.43
CA GLU A 63 3.55 10.73 -22.79
C GLU A 63 2.69 9.98 -23.81
N VAL A 64 2.10 10.67 -24.80
CA VAL A 64 1.20 10.06 -25.80
C VAL A 64 1.74 10.25 -27.23
N ILE A 65 2.15 9.15 -27.85
CA ILE A 65 2.71 9.09 -29.21
C ILE A 65 1.72 8.40 -30.15
N TRP A 66 1.39 9.05 -31.27
CA TRP A 66 0.62 8.43 -32.35
C TRP A 66 1.56 7.78 -33.37
N GLN A 67 1.34 6.51 -33.66
CA GLN A 67 2.09 5.74 -34.66
C GLN A 67 1.20 5.48 -35.89
N PRO A 68 1.39 6.24 -36.98
CA PRO A 68 0.46 6.23 -38.11
C PRO A 68 0.48 4.92 -38.92
N GLU A 69 1.63 4.25 -39.01
CA GLU A 69 1.78 2.99 -39.77
C GLU A 69 0.96 1.86 -39.14
N GLU A 70 0.91 1.82 -37.81
CA GLU A 70 0.18 0.81 -37.03
C GLU A 70 -1.22 1.25 -36.62
N LYS A 71 -1.61 2.51 -36.90
CA LYS A 71 -2.83 3.16 -36.39
C LYS A 71 -2.97 3.00 -34.88
N LEU A 72 -1.88 3.22 -34.17
CA LEU A 72 -1.72 2.94 -32.75
C LEU A 72 -1.49 4.23 -31.97
N ALA A 73 -2.21 4.40 -30.86
CA ALA A 73 -1.84 5.34 -29.81
C ALA A 73 -1.01 4.60 -28.75
N ALA A 74 0.29 4.92 -28.68
CA ALA A 74 1.21 4.43 -27.66
C ALA A 74 1.32 5.46 -26.52
N VAL A 75 1.16 5.00 -25.29
CA VAL A 75 1.24 5.84 -24.09
C VAL A 75 2.30 5.28 -23.15
N SER A 76 3.16 6.14 -22.65
CA SER A 76 4.19 5.82 -21.66
C SER A 76 3.98 6.62 -20.39
N HIS A 77 4.03 5.98 -19.23
CA HIS A 77 3.88 6.60 -17.92
C HIS A 77 4.84 5.93 -16.92
N SER A 78 5.10 6.55 -15.77
CA SER A 78 5.94 5.94 -14.72
C SER A 78 5.40 4.58 -14.25
N ARG A 79 4.09 4.36 -14.34
CA ARG A 79 3.40 3.12 -13.95
C ARG A 79 3.33 2.05 -15.06
N GLY A 80 3.80 2.33 -16.28
CA GLY A 80 3.75 1.36 -17.37
C GLY A 80 3.50 1.92 -18.76
N THR A 81 3.17 1.01 -19.69
CA THR A 81 2.89 1.34 -21.10
C THR A 81 1.51 0.87 -21.52
N VAL A 82 0.89 1.62 -22.43
CA VAL A 82 -0.43 1.34 -22.97
C VAL A 82 -0.39 1.47 -24.48
N GLN A 83 -0.95 0.50 -25.19
CA GLN A 83 -1.10 0.50 -26.65
C GLN A 83 -2.58 0.37 -26.99
N LEU A 84 -3.12 1.31 -27.76
CA LEU A 84 -4.53 1.37 -28.10
C LEU A 84 -4.75 1.59 -29.59
N TRP A 85 -5.54 0.72 -30.21
CA TRP A 85 -5.89 0.76 -31.64
C TRP A 85 -7.31 1.30 -31.79
N PRO A 86 -7.53 2.56 -32.22
CA PRO A 86 -8.88 3.09 -32.37
C PRO A 86 -9.71 2.28 -33.36
N GLY A 87 -10.95 1.98 -32.98
CA GLY A 87 -11.87 1.09 -33.69
C GLY A 87 -11.75 -0.39 -33.28
N ALA A 88 -10.67 -0.78 -32.58
CA ALA A 88 -10.58 -2.10 -31.96
C ALA A 88 -11.35 -2.14 -30.64
N GLY A 89 -11.96 -3.28 -30.34
CA GLY A 89 -12.59 -3.56 -29.05
C GLY A 89 -11.60 -3.98 -27.96
N GLU A 90 -10.31 -3.70 -28.14
CA GLU A 90 -9.23 -4.13 -27.26
C GLU A 90 -8.12 -3.08 -27.14
N ALA A 91 -7.36 -3.17 -26.04
CA ALA A 91 -6.16 -2.40 -25.77
C ALA A 91 -5.12 -3.30 -25.08
N ARG A 92 -3.86 -2.89 -25.08
CA ARG A 92 -2.78 -3.60 -24.38
C ARG A 92 -2.20 -2.72 -23.29
N VAL A 93 -2.16 -3.21 -22.06
CA VAL A 93 -1.57 -2.52 -20.90
C VAL A 93 -0.45 -3.41 -20.36
N ASN A 94 0.77 -2.87 -20.27
CA ASN A 94 1.96 -3.60 -19.81
C ASN A 94 2.18 -4.94 -20.52
N GLY A 95 1.83 -5.02 -21.80
CA GLY A 95 2.00 -6.22 -22.59
C GLY A 95 0.80 -7.18 -22.60
N VAL A 96 -0.22 -6.97 -21.76
CA VAL A 96 -1.42 -7.82 -21.59
C VAL A 96 -2.62 -7.21 -22.30
N TYR A 97 -3.44 -8.03 -22.95
CA TYR A 97 -4.65 -7.59 -23.67
C TYR A 97 -5.85 -7.41 -22.72
N TYR A 98 -6.59 -6.32 -22.92
CA TYR A 98 -7.82 -5.96 -22.22
C TYR A 98 -8.92 -5.67 -23.23
N SER A 99 -10.13 -6.15 -22.96
CA SER A 99 -11.32 -5.82 -23.75
C SER A 99 -11.88 -4.45 -23.35
N LEU A 100 -12.31 -3.67 -24.34
CA LEU A 100 -12.96 -2.38 -24.12
C LEU A 100 -14.48 -2.54 -24.25
N ASP A 101 -15.24 -2.09 -23.24
CA ASP A 101 -16.72 -2.06 -23.27
C ASP A 101 -17.28 -1.33 -24.51
N VAL A 102 -16.58 -0.30 -24.96
CA VAL A 102 -16.85 0.45 -26.19
C VAL A 102 -15.51 0.73 -26.85
N PRO A 103 -15.33 0.48 -28.16
CA PRO A 103 -14.09 0.79 -28.86
C PRO A 103 -13.68 2.26 -28.71
N ALA A 104 -12.38 2.50 -28.63
CA ALA A 104 -11.87 3.86 -28.77
C ALA A 104 -12.21 4.42 -30.16
N GLN A 105 -12.54 5.70 -30.26
CA GLN A 105 -13.05 6.32 -31.49
C GLN A 105 -12.13 7.45 -31.94
N ILE A 106 -12.02 7.66 -33.25
CA ILE A 106 -11.39 8.87 -33.79
C ILE A 106 -12.50 9.85 -34.16
N ARG A 107 -12.48 11.04 -33.56
CA ARG A 107 -13.38 12.14 -33.91
C ARG A 107 -12.58 13.41 -34.11
N GLU A 108 -12.77 14.08 -35.24
CA GLU A 108 -12.10 15.34 -35.57
C GLU A 108 -10.56 15.28 -35.39
N GLY A 109 -9.96 14.13 -35.73
CA GLY A 109 -8.52 13.91 -35.60
C GLY A 109 -8.02 13.73 -34.17
N ARG A 110 -8.90 13.44 -33.20
CA ARG A 110 -8.56 13.08 -31.82
C ARG A 110 -9.05 11.68 -31.49
N VAL A 111 -8.23 10.94 -30.74
CA VAL A 111 -8.60 9.64 -30.17
C VAL A 111 -9.40 9.91 -28.90
N LEU A 112 -10.60 9.35 -28.83
CA LEU A 112 -11.47 9.34 -27.67
C LEU A 112 -11.50 7.93 -27.10
N ILE A 113 -11.31 7.81 -25.79
CA ILE A 113 -11.26 6.53 -25.07
C ILE A 113 -12.35 6.44 -24.01
N PRO A 114 -12.87 5.24 -23.70
CA PRO A 114 -13.82 5.07 -22.61
C PRO A 114 -13.26 5.57 -21.28
N LEU A 115 -14.09 6.24 -20.49
CA LEU A 115 -13.70 6.79 -19.19
C LEU A 115 -13.14 5.72 -18.24
N ARG A 116 -13.70 4.50 -18.27
CA ARG A 116 -13.20 3.36 -17.48
C ARG A 116 -11.74 3.03 -17.81
N PHE A 117 -11.37 3.10 -19.09
CA PHE A 117 -10.01 2.82 -19.52
C PHE A 117 -8.98 3.80 -18.95
N VAL A 118 -9.36 5.07 -18.73
CA VAL A 118 -8.50 6.05 -18.05
C VAL A 118 -8.16 5.59 -16.63
N SER A 119 -9.17 5.04 -15.93
CA SER A 119 -9.01 4.52 -14.57
C SER A 119 -8.10 3.31 -14.55
N GLU A 120 -8.34 2.34 -15.44
CA GLU A 120 -7.59 1.09 -15.52
C GLU A 120 -6.14 1.29 -16.00
N ALA A 121 -5.91 2.20 -16.96
CA ALA A 121 -4.62 2.39 -17.60
C ALA A 121 -3.62 3.18 -16.73
N LEU A 122 -4.10 4.17 -15.95
CA LEU A 122 -3.23 5.09 -15.20
C LEU A 122 -3.51 5.13 -13.70
N GLY A 123 -4.50 4.36 -13.20
CA GLY A 123 -4.88 4.36 -11.79
C GLY A 123 -5.51 5.67 -11.34
N ALA A 124 -6.29 6.31 -12.22
CA ALA A 124 -7.03 7.53 -11.92
C ALA A 124 -8.44 7.20 -11.40
N GLU A 125 -8.96 7.98 -10.45
CA GLU A 125 -10.38 7.88 -10.10
C GLU A 125 -11.21 8.63 -11.15
N VAL A 126 -12.27 8.00 -11.63
CA VAL A 126 -13.16 8.59 -12.63
C VAL A 126 -14.59 8.55 -12.14
N HIS A 127 -15.30 9.67 -12.25
CA HIS A 127 -16.73 9.75 -11.95
C HIS A 127 -17.48 10.48 -13.06
N TRP A 128 -18.71 10.04 -13.28
CA TRP A 128 -19.67 10.66 -14.18
C TRP A 128 -20.83 11.23 -13.36
N ASP A 129 -21.00 12.56 -13.41
CA ASP A 129 -22.15 13.27 -12.85
C ASP A 129 -23.19 13.49 -13.97
N PRO A 130 -24.29 12.71 -14.00
CA PRO A 130 -25.29 12.82 -15.04
C PRO A 130 -26.12 14.11 -14.93
N GLU A 131 -26.26 14.69 -13.73
CA GLU A 131 -27.04 15.92 -13.51
C GLU A 131 -26.31 17.14 -14.03
N ARG A 132 -24.99 17.21 -13.78
CA ARG A 132 -24.13 18.29 -14.29
C ARG A 132 -23.58 18.01 -15.68
N ARG A 133 -23.81 16.82 -16.23
CA ARG A 133 -23.16 16.31 -17.44
C ARG A 133 -21.64 16.49 -17.39
N GLN A 134 -21.04 16.12 -16.27
CA GLN A 134 -19.63 16.37 -15.98
C GLN A 134 -18.91 15.05 -15.75
N VAL A 135 -17.77 14.89 -16.42
CA VAL A 135 -16.76 13.89 -16.11
C VAL A 135 -15.75 14.52 -15.18
N GLY A 136 -15.57 13.95 -14.00
CA GLY A 136 -14.46 14.30 -13.15
C GLY A 136 -13.44 13.17 -13.09
N ILE A 137 -12.19 13.53 -13.30
CA ILE A 137 -11.02 12.66 -13.24
C ILE A 137 -10.14 13.22 -12.14
N ARG A 138 -9.71 12.36 -11.23
CA ARG A 138 -8.67 12.70 -10.25
C ARG A 138 -7.44 11.90 -10.63
N SER A 139 -6.33 12.60 -10.90
CA SER A 139 -5.03 11.95 -10.94
C SER A 139 -4.86 11.14 -9.67
N GLY A 140 -4.28 9.96 -9.81
CA GLY A 140 -3.99 9.06 -8.69
C GLY A 140 -2.89 9.60 -7.77
N SER A 141 -2.96 10.89 -7.42
CA SER A 141 -2.25 11.57 -6.33
C SER A 141 -3.10 11.67 -5.06
N ARG A 142 -4.31 11.08 -5.05
CA ARG A 142 -4.75 10.40 -3.83
C ARG A 142 -4.09 9.03 -3.87
N ALA A 143 -3.25 8.73 -2.87
CA ALA A 143 -2.70 7.41 -2.65
C ALA A 143 -3.77 6.37 -3.01
N SER A 144 -3.51 5.51 -4.01
CA SER A 144 -4.23 4.24 -4.07
C SER A 144 -4.17 3.71 -2.66
N PRO A 145 -5.30 3.43 -1.99
CA PRO A 145 -5.27 3.09 -0.58
C PRO A 145 -4.38 1.86 -0.48
N GLY A 146 -3.14 2.04 -0.01
CA GLY A 146 -2.03 1.15 -0.36
C GLY A 146 -2.35 -0.29 0.01
N GLU A 147 -1.81 -1.27 -0.69
CA GLU A 147 -2.23 -2.66 -0.56
C GLU A 147 -2.27 -3.13 0.90
N ILE A 148 -3.31 -3.87 1.27
CA ILE A 148 -3.38 -4.49 2.60
C ILE A 148 -2.96 -5.94 2.46
N TRP A 149 -1.83 -6.27 3.08
CA TRP A 149 -1.34 -7.62 3.22
C TRP A 149 -1.58 -8.13 4.63
N GLY A 150 -1.82 -9.43 4.77
CA GLY A 150 -2.04 -10.05 6.07
C GLY A 150 -1.16 -11.27 6.30
N TYR A 151 -0.56 -11.37 7.49
CA TYR A 151 0.10 -12.58 7.93
C TYR A 151 -0.95 -13.62 8.37
N TYR A 152 -0.95 -14.78 7.70
CA TYR A 152 -1.81 -15.91 8.01
C TYR A 152 -1.03 -16.91 8.86
N ILE A 153 -1.41 -17.04 10.14
CA ILE A 153 -0.64 -17.74 11.16
C ILE A 153 -1.34 -18.98 11.69
N ASP A 154 -2.66 -18.97 11.79
CA ASP A 154 -3.43 -20.07 12.36
C ASP A 154 -4.89 -20.09 11.85
N ALA A 155 -5.70 -20.99 12.42
CA ALA A 155 -7.10 -21.13 12.05
C ALA A 155 -7.94 -19.84 12.25
N GLN A 156 -7.54 -18.93 13.15
CA GLN A 156 -8.26 -17.66 13.32
C GLN A 156 -8.04 -16.73 12.13
N SER A 157 -6.91 -16.83 11.44
CA SER A 157 -6.63 -16.05 10.23
C SER A 157 -7.66 -16.31 9.12
N LEU A 158 -8.27 -17.50 9.08
CA LEU A 158 -9.36 -17.83 8.14
C LEU A 158 -10.55 -16.89 8.32
N VAL A 159 -10.96 -16.65 9.57
CA VAL A 159 -12.13 -15.81 9.90
C VAL A 159 -11.96 -14.40 9.35
N SER A 160 -10.76 -13.81 9.49
CA SER A 160 -10.49 -12.50 8.90
C SER A 160 -10.57 -12.49 7.38
N LEU A 161 -10.19 -13.57 6.70
CA LEU A 161 -10.37 -13.66 5.26
C LEU A 161 -11.85 -13.81 4.89
N GLU A 162 -12.61 -14.65 5.57
CA GLU A 162 -14.04 -14.87 5.30
C GLU A 162 -14.87 -13.58 5.46
N ASP A 163 -14.60 -12.82 6.52
CA ASP A 163 -15.37 -11.62 6.86
C ASP A 163 -14.95 -10.36 6.08
N ARG A 164 -13.73 -10.31 5.52
CA ARG A 164 -13.15 -9.11 4.88
C ARG A 164 -12.84 -9.35 3.41
N GLN A 165 -13.91 -9.55 2.63
CA GLN A 165 -13.81 -10.00 1.24
C GLN A 165 -13.18 -8.97 0.29
N ASP A 166 -13.28 -7.68 0.60
CA ASP A 166 -12.82 -6.60 -0.29
C ASP A 166 -11.64 -5.78 0.27
N THR A 167 -11.16 -6.11 1.48
CA THR A 167 -10.15 -5.30 2.18
C THR A 167 -8.72 -5.83 1.99
N VAL A 168 -8.52 -7.14 2.01
CA VAL A 168 -7.19 -7.78 1.95
C VAL A 168 -6.81 -8.10 0.50
N HIS A 169 -5.61 -7.70 0.07
CA HIS A 169 -5.11 -7.79 -1.31
C HIS A 169 -4.03 -8.89 -1.48
N GLY A 170 -3.40 -9.30 -0.38
CA GLY A 170 -2.37 -10.33 -0.38
C GLY A 170 -2.18 -10.98 0.98
N VAL A 171 -1.62 -12.17 1.00
CA VAL A 171 -1.49 -13.00 2.20
C VAL A 171 -0.12 -13.66 2.24
N TYR A 172 0.56 -13.54 3.38
CA TYR A 172 1.78 -14.28 3.70
C TYR A 172 1.42 -15.49 4.57
N PHE A 173 1.57 -16.69 4.04
CA PHE A 173 1.23 -17.93 4.77
C PHE A 173 2.42 -18.43 5.55
N ASN A 174 2.38 -18.32 6.89
CA ASN A 174 3.44 -18.76 7.80
C ASN A 174 3.50 -20.28 7.89
N SER A 175 4.04 -20.90 6.84
CA SER A 175 4.00 -22.34 6.63
C SER A 175 5.37 -22.99 6.67
N TYR A 176 6.45 -22.23 6.45
CA TYR A 176 7.78 -22.79 6.19
C TYR A 176 8.84 -22.22 7.11
N THR A 177 9.84 -23.04 7.42
CA THR A 177 11.04 -22.60 8.14
C THR A 177 12.31 -22.92 7.36
N LEU A 178 13.31 -22.04 7.50
CA LEU A 178 14.64 -22.28 6.98
C LEU A 178 15.45 -23.08 7.99
N GLN A 179 15.97 -24.21 7.55
CA GLN A 179 16.78 -25.14 8.36
C GLN A 179 18.26 -25.06 7.96
N ALA A 180 19.10 -25.71 8.77
CA ALA A 180 20.52 -25.87 8.47
C ALA A 180 20.73 -26.48 7.07
N GLY A 181 21.81 -26.06 6.39
CA GLY A 181 22.10 -26.50 5.01
C GLY A 181 21.17 -25.91 3.93
N GLY A 182 20.29 -24.98 4.30
CA GLY A 182 19.41 -24.26 3.37
C GLY A 182 18.12 -25.00 3.02
N ARG A 183 17.74 -26.04 3.76
CA ARG A 183 16.46 -26.73 3.51
C ARG A 183 15.30 -25.83 3.91
N VAL A 184 14.26 -25.80 3.07
CA VAL A 184 12.98 -25.15 3.40
C VAL A 184 11.95 -26.22 3.70
N GLU A 185 11.49 -26.27 4.95
CA GLU A 185 10.61 -27.31 5.46
C GLU A 185 9.23 -26.76 5.80
N GLU A 186 8.17 -27.42 5.32
CA GLU A 186 6.79 -27.11 5.66
C GLU A 186 6.52 -27.57 7.10
N GLN A 187 6.25 -26.62 7.99
CA GLN A 187 5.88 -26.89 9.38
C GLN A 187 4.37 -27.06 9.53
N VAL A 188 3.61 -26.25 8.78
CA VAL A 188 2.15 -26.25 8.81
C VAL A 188 1.62 -25.85 7.45
N PHE A 189 0.51 -26.46 7.05
CA PHE A 189 -0.18 -26.13 5.81
C PHE A 189 -1.62 -25.69 6.09
N PHE A 190 -2.06 -24.62 5.43
CA PHE A 190 -3.38 -24.01 5.60
C PHE A 190 -4.24 -24.18 4.34
N PRO A 191 -4.74 -25.39 4.05
CA PRO A 191 -5.43 -25.68 2.79
C PRO A 191 -6.65 -24.78 2.56
N GLN A 192 -7.49 -24.63 3.58
CA GLN A 192 -8.73 -23.83 3.51
C GLN A 192 -8.44 -22.34 3.27
N GLY A 193 -7.46 -21.79 3.98
CA GLY A 193 -7.07 -20.39 3.83
C GLY A 193 -6.45 -20.10 2.47
N LEU A 194 -5.58 -20.99 1.99
CA LEU A 194 -4.95 -20.85 0.68
C LEU A 194 -5.97 -20.99 -0.46
N GLU A 195 -6.85 -21.99 -0.39
CA GLU A 195 -7.92 -22.18 -1.37
C GLU A 195 -8.86 -20.96 -1.42
N LEU A 196 -9.30 -20.46 -0.25
CA LEU A 196 -10.13 -19.26 -0.19
C LEU A 196 -9.45 -18.05 -0.81
N ALA A 197 -8.17 -17.82 -0.48
CA ALA A 197 -7.40 -16.69 -0.98
C ALA A 197 -7.19 -16.78 -2.51
N GLN A 198 -6.85 -17.97 -3.02
CA GLN A 198 -6.67 -18.21 -4.46
C GLN A 198 -7.99 -18.08 -5.23
N ASN A 199 -9.09 -18.63 -4.72
CA ASN A 199 -10.42 -18.50 -5.33
C ASN A 199 -10.89 -17.04 -5.42
N ARG A 200 -10.38 -16.18 -4.53
CA ARG A 200 -10.63 -14.73 -4.54
C ARG A 200 -9.62 -13.94 -5.36
N GLY A 201 -8.64 -14.59 -5.99
CA GLY A 201 -7.59 -13.93 -6.76
C GLY A 201 -6.61 -13.12 -5.90
N LEU A 202 -6.50 -13.41 -4.60
CA LEU A 202 -5.51 -12.76 -3.73
C LEU A 202 -4.10 -13.24 -4.07
N ARG A 203 -3.11 -12.36 -3.93
CA ARG A 203 -1.70 -12.75 -4.06
C ARG A 203 -1.28 -13.51 -2.81
N CYS A 204 -0.96 -14.78 -2.98
CA CYS A 204 -0.56 -15.68 -1.91
C CYS A 204 0.94 -15.91 -2.01
N GLN A 205 1.68 -15.64 -0.93
CA GLN A 205 3.10 -15.95 -0.85
C GLN A 205 3.39 -16.93 0.29
N ALA A 206 4.33 -17.84 0.03
CA ALA A 206 4.89 -18.72 1.06
C ALA A 206 5.77 -17.89 1.98
N MET A 207 5.45 -17.80 3.27
CA MET A 207 6.35 -17.21 4.25
C MET A 207 7.34 -18.26 4.74
N VAL A 208 8.63 -17.92 4.69
CA VAL A 208 9.72 -18.71 5.27
C VAL A 208 10.33 -17.94 6.42
N PHE A 209 10.22 -18.49 7.62
CA PHE A 209 10.71 -17.87 8.85
C PHE A 209 12.00 -18.52 9.34
N SER A 210 12.92 -17.70 9.87
CA SER A 210 13.99 -18.15 10.75
C SER A 210 14.51 -16.99 11.61
N ASN A 211 14.68 -17.25 12.90
CA ASN A 211 15.36 -16.35 13.86
C ASN A 211 16.56 -17.03 14.55
N ASP A 212 16.90 -18.25 14.12
CA ASP A 212 18.02 -19.02 14.64
C ASP A 212 19.31 -18.51 14.01
N LYS A 213 20.11 -17.84 14.84
CA LYS A 213 21.32 -17.13 14.41
C LYS A 213 22.33 -18.09 13.80
N GLU A 214 22.51 -19.26 14.40
CA GLU A 214 23.46 -20.27 13.96
C GLU A 214 23.05 -20.86 12.60
N ILE A 215 21.77 -21.18 12.41
CA ILE A 215 21.24 -21.64 11.11
C ILE A 215 21.44 -20.59 10.04
N LEU A 216 21.06 -19.33 10.31
CA LEU A 216 21.21 -18.24 9.35
C LEU A 216 22.68 -18.03 8.97
N HIS A 217 23.59 -18.06 9.94
CA HIS A 217 25.03 -17.90 9.68
C HIS A 217 25.57 -19.05 8.82
N GLN A 218 25.16 -20.28 9.09
CA GLN A 218 25.56 -21.45 8.27
C GLN A 218 25.05 -21.33 6.83
N VAL A 219 23.78 -20.97 6.63
CA VAL A 219 23.20 -20.81 5.29
C VAL A 219 23.88 -19.66 4.55
N LEU A 220 24.01 -18.50 5.18
CA LEU A 220 24.59 -17.31 4.55
C LEU A 220 26.09 -17.46 4.22
N ALA A 221 26.82 -18.32 4.93
CA ALA A 221 28.23 -18.60 4.66
C ALA A 221 28.47 -19.58 3.50
N ASN A 222 27.44 -20.28 3.00
CA ASN A 222 27.61 -21.44 2.13
C ASN A 222 26.71 -21.36 0.87
N LYS A 223 27.33 -21.28 -0.31
CA LYS A 223 26.60 -21.12 -1.60
C LYS A 223 25.84 -22.38 -2.01
N GLU A 224 26.29 -23.56 -1.60
CA GLU A 224 25.54 -24.80 -1.80
C GLU A 224 24.21 -24.76 -1.03
N SER A 225 24.18 -24.18 0.17
CA SER A 225 22.94 -23.97 0.94
C SER A 225 21.99 -23.02 0.23
N TRP A 226 22.51 -22.03 -0.52
CA TRP A 226 21.67 -21.11 -1.30
C TRP A 226 20.96 -21.83 -2.44
N GLN A 227 21.68 -22.71 -3.15
CA GLN A 227 21.11 -23.54 -4.21
C GLN A 227 20.05 -24.51 -3.68
N VAL A 228 20.30 -25.11 -2.51
CA VAL A 228 19.34 -25.97 -1.83
C VAL A 228 18.08 -25.17 -1.45
N THR A 229 18.26 -23.96 -0.91
CA THR A 229 17.15 -23.07 -0.55
C THR A 229 16.30 -22.75 -1.78
N LEU A 230 16.92 -22.31 -2.87
CA LEU A 230 16.21 -22.00 -4.11
C LEU A 230 15.45 -23.21 -4.64
N THR A 231 16.08 -24.39 -4.63
CA THR A 231 15.46 -25.64 -5.11
C THR A 231 14.21 -26.00 -4.31
N ASP A 232 14.28 -25.94 -2.98
CA ASP A 232 13.13 -26.21 -2.13
C ASP A 232 12.04 -25.15 -2.26
N LEU A 233 12.41 -23.86 -2.37
CA LEU A 233 11.45 -22.78 -2.62
C LEU A 233 10.67 -23.04 -3.91
N LEU A 234 11.36 -23.24 -5.04
CA LEU A 234 10.70 -23.47 -6.33
C LEU A 234 9.75 -24.68 -6.27
N ARG A 235 10.18 -25.76 -5.60
CA ARG A 235 9.34 -26.95 -5.38
C ARG A 235 8.05 -26.62 -4.62
N TRP A 236 8.13 -25.86 -3.52
CA TRP A 236 6.96 -25.52 -2.72
C TRP A 236 6.04 -24.52 -3.42
N LEU A 237 6.61 -23.51 -4.08
CA LEU A 237 5.85 -22.51 -4.83
C LEU A 237 5.06 -23.17 -5.96
N ASP A 238 5.70 -24.04 -6.75
CA ASP A 238 5.05 -24.81 -7.82
C ASP A 238 3.96 -25.74 -7.25
N HIS A 239 4.27 -26.46 -6.17
CA HIS A 239 3.37 -27.46 -5.59
C HIS A 239 2.10 -26.86 -4.98
N ARG A 240 2.20 -25.67 -4.37
CA ARG A 240 1.09 -25.01 -3.67
C ARG A 240 0.42 -23.90 -4.48
N GLY A 241 0.98 -23.53 -5.64
CA GLY A 241 0.43 -22.45 -6.46
C GLY A 241 0.55 -21.08 -5.82
N TYR A 242 1.65 -20.82 -5.10
CA TYR A 242 1.97 -19.49 -4.59
C TYR A 242 2.47 -18.58 -5.72
N GLN A 243 2.28 -17.26 -5.60
CA GLN A 243 2.79 -16.27 -6.55
C GLN A 243 4.18 -15.73 -6.15
N GLY A 244 4.74 -16.18 -5.03
CA GLY A 244 6.05 -15.75 -4.56
C GLY A 244 6.37 -16.24 -3.16
N VAL A 245 7.50 -15.78 -2.65
CA VAL A 245 8.00 -16.07 -1.31
C VAL A 245 8.19 -14.78 -0.53
N HIS A 246 7.79 -14.81 0.75
CA HIS A 246 8.09 -13.78 1.73
C HIS A 246 9.13 -14.34 2.71
N LEU A 247 10.33 -13.76 2.71
CA LEU A 247 11.41 -14.20 3.60
C LEU A 247 11.44 -13.33 4.85
N ASP A 248 11.31 -13.99 6.00
CA ASP A 248 11.40 -13.37 7.31
C ASP A 248 12.59 -13.98 8.07
N LEU A 249 13.75 -13.38 7.83
CA LEU A 249 15.04 -13.84 8.33
C LEU A 249 15.53 -12.85 9.40
N GLU A 250 15.22 -13.14 10.65
CA GLU A 250 15.50 -12.28 11.79
C GLU A 250 16.83 -12.62 12.48
N ASN A 251 17.37 -11.70 13.28
CA ASN A 251 18.58 -11.95 14.09
C ASN A 251 19.85 -12.28 13.26
N VAL A 252 19.95 -11.78 12.03
CA VAL A 252 21.16 -11.92 11.20
C VAL A 252 22.28 -11.04 11.78
N GLY A 253 23.47 -11.63 11.96
CA GLY A 253 24.60 -10.92 12.55
C GLY A 253 25.18 -9.86 11.61
N ALA A 254 25.58 -8.70 12.14
CA ALA A 254 26.14 -7.57 11.39
C ALA A 254 27.23 -7.94 10.37
N SER A 255 28.09 -8.92 10.69
CA SER A 255 29.16 -9.40 9.79
C SER A 255 28.65 -10.10 8.53
N PHE A 256 27.37 -10.48 8.49
CA PHE A 256 26.74 -11.15 7.35
C PHE A 256 26.02 -10.20 6.39
N ARG A 257 26.18 -8.87 6.52
CA ARG A 257 25.53 -7.88 5.65
C ARG A 257 25.67 -8.19 4.16
N GLU A 258 26.90 -8.39 3.70
CA GLU A 258 27.20 -8.68 2.29
C GLU A 258 26.66 -10.06 1.89
N SER A 259 26.78 -11.06 2.77
CA SER A 259 26.29 -12.41 2.51
C SER A 259 24.76 -12.48 2.45
N LEU A 260 24.04 -11.76 3.31
CA LEU A 260 22.59 -11.64 3.28
C LEU A 260 22.13 -11.01 1.97
N THR A 261 22.74 -9.88 1.60
CA THR A 261 22.43 -9.19 0.34
C THR A 261 22.70 -10.10 -0.87
N GLY A 262 23.86 -10.77 -0.90
CA GLY A 262 24.21 -11.69 -1.97
C GLY A 262 23.28 -12.91 -2.05
N PHE A 263 22.85 -13.43 -0.90
CA PHE A 263 21.93 -14.56 -0.83
C PHE A 263 20.57 -14.20 -1.42
N LEU A 264 20.03 -13.06 -1.02
CA LEU A 264 18.74 -12.58 -1.49
C LEU A 264 18.79 -12.20 -2.98
N ALA A 265 19.88 -11.61 -3.46
CA ALA A 265 20.10 -11.35 -4.88
C ALA A 265 20.13 -12.66 -5.68
N PHE A 266 20.83 -13.68 -5.18
CA PHE A 266 20.86 -15.01 -5.79
C PHE A 266 19.45 -15.63 -5.88
N LEU A 267 18.66 -15.56 -4.80
CA LEU A 267 17.28 -16.05 -4.81
C LEU A 267 16.41 -15.27 -5.79
N ARG A 268 16.54 -13.94 -5.86
CA ARG A 268 15.77 -13.11 -6.79
C ARG A 268 15.98 -13.54 -8.23
N GLU A 269 17.23 -13.76 -8.63
CA GLU A 269 17.57 -14.24 -9.97
C GLU A 269 16.95 -15.60 -10.28
N GLY A 270 16.95 -16.53 -9.32
CA GLY A 270 16.32 -17.84 -9.49
C GLY A 270 14.79 -17.81 -9.54
N LEU A 271 14.17 -16.85 -8.86
CA LEU A 271 12.71 -16.70 -8.77
C LEU A 271 12.12 -15.93 -9.97
N LYS A 272 12.83 -14.90 -10.46
CA LYS A 272 12.32 -14.01 -11.52
C LYS A 272 12.06 -14.75 -12.82
N ASP A 273 12.91 -15.72 -13.17
CA ASP A 273 12.79 -16.50 -14.41
C ASP A 273 11.51 -17.35 -14.46
N ARG A 274 10.90 -17.59 -13.30
CA ARG A 274 9.62 -18.29 -13.17
C ARG A 274 8.44 -17.37 -12.85
N GLY A 275 8.66 -16.05 -12.82
CA GLY A 275 7.62 -15.07 -12.49
C GLY A 275 7.23 -15.04 -11.01
N TYR A 276 8.05 -15.61 -10.11
CA TYR A 276 7.79 -15.55 -8.67
C TYR A 276 8.29 -14.23 -8.08
N ALA A 277 7.45 -13.63 -7.22
CA ALA A 277 7.81 -12.45 -6.45
C ALA A 277 8.71 -12.81 -5.25
N LEU A 278 9.63 -11.92 -4.91
CA LEU A 278 10.42 -11.97 -3.68
C LEU A 278 10.07 -10.78 -2.78
N SER A 279 9.50 -11.09 -1.62
CA SER A 279 9.23 -10.09 -0.59
C SER A 279 10.08 -10.34 0.66
N LEU A 280 10.42 -9.29 1.40
CA LEU A 280 11.26 -9.39 2.61
C LEU A 280 10.57 -8.74 3.81
N ALA A 281 10.62 -9.37 4.98
CA ALA A 281 10.41 -8.67 6.25
C ALA A 281 11.75 -8.09 6.71
N LEU A 282 11.77 -6.80 7.01
CA LEU A 282 12.97 -6.09 7.45
C LEU A 282 12.76 -5.51 8.85
N PRO A 283 13.71 -5.69 9.78
CA PRO A 283 13.63 -5.05 11.09
C PRO A 283 13.67 -3.54 10.93
N ALA A 284 12.93 -2.82 11.76
CA ALA A 284 12.83 -1.37 11.70
C ALA A 284 14.19 -0.67 11.94
N LYS A 285 14.59 0.18 10.99
CA LYS A 285 15.81 0.99 11.07
C LYS A 285 15.50 2.46 10.79
N THR A 286 16.20 3.34 11.49
CA THR A 286 16.18 4.80 11.31
C THR A 286 17.47 5.35 10.69
N ALA A 287 18.47 4.50 10.44
CA ALA A 287 19.73 4.84 9.78
C ALA A 287 20.38 3.60 9.12
N ASP A 288 21.39 3.81 8.27
CA ASP A 288 22.09 2.72 7.59
C ASP A 288 22.83 1.77 8.55
N ARG A 289 23.48 2.34 9.56
CA ARG A 289 24.24 1.60 10.56
C ARG A 289 23.56 1.73 11.93
N MET A 290 23.08 0.61 12.44
CA MET A 290 22.32 0.46 13.67
C MET A 290 22.71 -0.83 14.43
N GLY A 291 24.01 -1.09 14.55
CA GLY A 291 24.56 -2.13 15.44
C GLY A 291 24.04 -3.52 15.08
N TRP A 292 23.12 -4.06 15.91
CA TRP A 292 22.53 -5.39 15.69
C TRP A 292 21.80 -5.53 14.34
N PHE A 293 21.28 -4.44 13.77
CA PHE A 293 20.56 -4.45 12.49
C PHE A 293 21.45 -4.14 11.27
N ASP A 294 22.77 -4.12 11.43
CA ASP A 294 23.71 -3.77 10.35
C ASP A 294 23.71 -4.76 9.19
N ALA A 295 23.25 -5.99 9.41
CA ALA A 295 23.12 -6.99 8.34
C ALA A 295 22.12 -6.57 7.26
N TYR A 296 21.12 -5.75 7.60
CA TYR A 296 20.01 -5.40 6.72
C TYR A 296 20.33 -4.11 5.96
N ASP A 297 20.98 -4.24 4.81
CA ASP A 297 21.25 -3.15 3.87
C ASP A 297 19.97 -2.73 3.14
N TYR A 298 19.19 -1.80 3.70
CA TYR A 298 17.91 -1.40 3.11
C TYR A 298 18.04 -1.01 1.63
N LYS A 299 19.12 -0.31 1.24
CA LYS A 299 19.31 0.09 -0.15
C LYS A 299 19.47 -1.11 -1.06
N ALA A 300 20.44 -1.97 -0.75
CA ALA A 300 20.71 -3.13 -1.59
C ALA A 300 19.56 -4.16 -1.57
N LEU A 301 18.91 -4.33 -0.41
CA LEU A 301 17.76 -5.21 -0.28
C LEU A 301 16.51 -4.68 -1.00
N GLY A 302 16.30 -3.37 -1.03
CA GLY A 302 15.22 -2.73 -1.79
C GLY A 302 15.40 -2.80 -3.32
N GLU A 303 16.64 -2.88 -3.80
CA GLU A 303 16.95 -3.17 -5.22
C GLU A 303 16.61 -4.62 -5.58
N VAL A 304 16.85 -5.56 -4.66
CA VAL A 304 16.63 -7.01 -4.85
C VAL A 304 15.15 -7.40 -4.71
N ALA A 305 14.45 -6.85 -3.73
CA ALA A 305 13.08 -7.24 -3.42
C ALA A 305 12.06 -6.60 -4.37
N ASP A 306 10.98 -7.33 -4.67
CA ASP A 306 9.81 -6.76 -5.34
C ASP A 306 8.96 -5.94 -4.32
N GLN A 307 8.99 -6.34 -3.05
CA GLN A 307 8.28 -5.70 -1.95
C GLN A 307 9.04 -5.88 -0.63
N VAL A 308 8.99 -4.89 0.25
CA VAL A 308 9.55 -4.99 1.61
C VAL A 308 8.48 -4.64 2.64
N VAL A 309 8.42 -5.39 3.73
CA VAL A 309 7.64 -5.07 4.92
C VAL A 309 8.59 -4.50 5.95
N LEU A 310 8.44 -3.22 6.30
CA LEU A 310 9.16 -2.65 7.43
C LEU A 310 8.43 -3.04 8.71
N MET A 311 9.03 -3.87 9.55
CA MET A 311 8.48 -4.31 10.83
C MET A 311 8.58 -3.18 11.88
N ALA A 312 7.86 -2.08 11.62
CA ALA A 312 7.81 -0.88 12.46
C ALA A 312 6.89 -1.07 13.67
N TYR A 313 7.15 -2.14 14.42
CA TYR A 313 6.55 -2.47 15.72
C TYR A 313 7.62 -3.13 16.60
N ASP A 314 7.28 -3.43 17.85
CA ASP A 314 8.22 -3.89 18.88
C ASP A 314 9.34 -2.88 19.21
N GLN A 315 9.03 -1.58 19.12
CA GLN A 315 9.89 -0.53 19.65
C GLN A 315 10.19 -0.77 21.14
N HIS A 316 9.17 -1.18 21.88
CA HIS A 316 9.26 -1.75 23.22
C HIS A 316 8.68 -3.16 23.18
N TYR A 317 9.34 -4.11 23.83
CA TYR A 317 9.06 -5.55 23.76
C TYR A 317 9.11 -6.17 25.16
N PRO A 318 8.60 -7.39 25.40
CA PRO A 318 8.43 -7.96 26.74
C PRO A 318 9.71 -8.01 27.60
N GLY A 319 10.87 -8.16 26.97
CA GLY A 319 12.17 -8.19 27.63
C GLY A 319 12.83 -6.82 27.81
N GLY A 320 12.24 -5.75 27.28
CA GLY A 320 12.70 -4.36 27.41
C GLY A 320 11.82 -3.54 28.36
N GLU A 321 12.08 -2.24 28.39
CA GLU A 321 11.35 -1.29 29.21
C GLU A 321 9.90 -1.08 28.71
N PRO A 322 8.93 -0.79 29.59
CA PRO A 322 7.57 -0.44 29.18
C PRO A 322 7.53 0.80 28.29
N GLY A 323 6.71 0.74 27.24
CA GLY A 323 6.50 1.87 26.34
C GLY A 323 5.64 1.50 25.12
N PRO A 324 5.41 2.46 24.21
CA PRO A 324 4.65 2.22 22.98
C PRO A 324 5.15 1.02 22.19
N VAL A 325 4.25 0.18 21.70
CA VAL A 325 4.59 -0.91 20.77
C VAL A 325 5.16 -0.35 19.47
N ALA A 326 4.52 0.69 18.93
CA ALA A 326 5.01 1.42 17.78
C ALA A 326 4.63 2.92 17.89
N GLY A 327 5.47 3.70 18.57
CA GLY A 327 5.29 5.15 18.65
C GLY A 327 5.26 5.79 17.26
N LEU A 328 4.30 6.70 17.00
CA LEU A 328 4.11 7.25 15.65
C LEU A 328 5.31 8.08 15.18
N ASP A 329 5.96 8.79 16.10
CA ASP A 329 7.21 9.52 15.88
C ASP A 329 8.36 8.59 15.45
N TRP A 330 8.50 7.46 16.12
CA TRP A 330 9.49 6.44 15.78
C TRP A 330 9.16 5.74 14.46
N VAL A 331 7.89 5.40 14.23
CA VAL A 331 7.43 4.83 12.95
C VAL A 331 7.72 5.80 11.81
N GLU A 332 7.49 7.09 11.98
CA GLU A 332 7.81 8.11 10.98
C GLU A 332 9.31 8.19 10.71
N GLN A 333 10.18 8.06 11.72
CA GLN A 333 11.63 7.97 11.50
C GLN A 333 12.02 6.74 10.68
N VAL A 334 11.40 5.58 10.96
CA VAL A 334 11.64 4.34 10.21
C VAL A 334 11.20 4.47 8.76
N VAL A 335 9.98 4.97 8.53
CA VAL A 335 9.44 5.21 7.19
C VAL A 335 10.28 6.24 6.45
N SER A 336 10.61 7.36 7.10
CA SER A 336 11.40 8.44 6.53
C SER A 336 12.80 7.99 6.12
N TYR A 337 13.42 7.06 6.86
CA TYR A 337 14.68 6.44 6.44
C TYR A 337 14.45 5.46 5.29
N GLY A 338 13.43 4.59 5.40
CA GLY A 338 13.07 3.61 4.38
C GLY A 338 12.92 4.21 2.98
N VAL A 339 12.13 5.28 2.85
CA VAL A 339 11.88 5.94 1.55
C VAL A 339 13.09 6.68 0.96
N GLN A 340 14.12 6.99 1.77
CA GLN A 340 15.36 7.59 1.25
C GLN A 340 16.18 6.58 0.44
N VAL A 341 15.99 5.28 0.68
CA VAL A 341 16.86 4.23 0.15
C VAL A 341 16.11 3.08 -0.54
N ILE A 342 14.78 3.02 -0.40
CA ILE A 342 13.89 2.06 -1.08
C ILE A 342 12.78 2.86 -1.78
N PRO A 343 12.42 2.54 -3.04
CA PRO A 343 11.26 3.15 -3.69
C PRO A 343 9.99 3.00 -2.83
N PRO A 344 9.27 4.08 -2.51
CA PRO A 344 8.13 4.05 -1.59
C PRO A 344 7.05 3.02 -1.95
N GLU A 345 6.79 2.84 -3.25
CA GLU A 345 5.80 1.90 -3.78
C GLU A 345 6.12 0.42 -3.48
N LYS A 346 7.39 0.11 -3.15
CA LYS A 346 7.80 -1.24 -2.71
C LYS A 346 7.61 -1.45 -1.21
N ILE A 347 7.41 -0.40 -0.44
CA ILE A 347 7.38 -0.45 1.03
C ILE A 347 5.95 -0.69 1.51
N LEU A 348 5.75 -1.74 2.29
CA LEU A 348 4.60 -1.91 3.16
C LEU A 348 4.99 -1.56 4.59
N LEU A 349 4.17 -0.72 5.24
CA LEU A 349 4.31 -0.46 6.67
C LEU A 349 3.72 -1.64 7.47
N GLY A 350 4.56 -2.34 8.22
CA GLY A 350 4.12 -3.37 9.15
C GLY A 350 3.35 -2.76 10.33
N LEU A 351 2.16 -3.31 10.62
CA LEU A 351 1.31 -2.91 11.74
C LEU A 351 1.14 -4.08 12.72
N GLY A 352 1.73 -3.97 13.90
CA GLY A 352 1.59 -4.93 14.99
C GLY A 352 0.34 -4.65 15.82
N ILE A 353 -0.79 -5.30 15.52
CA ILE A 353 -2.10 -5.03 16.12
C ILE A 353 -2.25 -5.77 17.46
N TYR A 354 -1.48 -5.35 18.44
CA TYR A 354 -1.45 -5.93 19.80
C TYR A 354 -0.89 -4.91 20.81
N GLY A 355 -0.69 -5.38 22.03
CA GLY A 355 -0.05 -4.63 23.11
C GLY A 355 0.82 -5.50 24.00
N TYR A 356 1.39 -4.88 25.02
CA TYR A 356 2.22 -5.51 26.04
C TYR A 356 1.85 -4.98 27.43
N ASP A 357 1.77 -5.90 28.40
CA ASP A 357 1.42 -5.65 29.79
C ASP A 357 2.59 -6.01 30.72
N TRP A 358 3.25 -5.01 31.28
CA TRP A 358 4.40 -5.17 32.16
C TRP A 358 4.01 -5.13 33.64
N PRO A 359 4.61 -6.02 34.46
CA PRO A 359 4.66 -5.81 35.90
C PRO A 359 5.67 -4.70 36.23
N GLU A 360 5.58 -4.13 37.42
CA GLU A 360 6.60 -3.18 37.93
C GLU A 360 8.03 -3.76 37.92
N GLN A 361 8.17 -5.08 38.10
CA GLN A 361 9.43 -5.79 37.99
C GLN A 361 9.26 -7.11 37.23
N GLY A 362 10.11 -7.34 36.23
CA GLY A 362 10.11 -8.55 35.41
C GLY A 362 9.73 -8.27 33.96
N GLN A 363 9.44 -9.34 33.23
CA GLN A 363 9.12 -9.27 31.80
C GLN A 363 7.63 -8.99 31.58
N GLY A 364 7.34 -8.26 30.51
CA GLY A 364 6.00 -8.06 30.00
C GLY A 364 5.40 -9.33 29.41
N ARG A 365 4.12 -9.24 29.05
CA ARG A 365 3.42 -10.28 28.28
C ARG A 365 2.68 -9.66 27.10
N THR A 366 2.65 -10.36 25.97
CA THR A 366 1.83 -9.98 24.81
C THR A 366 0.35 -10.06 25.17
N VAL A 367 -0.42 -9.05 24.78
CA VAL A 367 -1.87 -9.02 24.92
C VAL A 367 -2.53 -8.64 23.60
N THR A 368 -3.64 -9.29 23.27
CA THR A 368 -4.47 -8.88 22.12
C THR A 368 -5.26 -7.63 22.47
N LEU A 369 -5.72 -6.90 21.47
CA LEU A 369 -6.56 -5.72 21.71
C LEU A 369 -7.88 -6.06 22.43
N SER A 370 -8.45 -7.25 22.21
CA SER A 370 -9.62 -7.72 22.98
C SER A 370 -9.30 -7.91 24.48
N GLN A 371 -8.09 -8.38 24.80
CA GLN A 371 -7.62 -8.47 26.19
C GLN A 371 -7.37 -7.09 26.78
N VAL A 372 -6.84 -6.15 26.00
CA VAL A 372 -6.70 -4.73 26.40
C VAL A 372 -8.06 -4.17 26.81
N GLN A 373 -9.10 -4.31 25.97
CA GLN A 373 -10.44 -3.82 26.28
C GLN A 373 -10.99 -4.42 27.58
N SER A 374 -10.73 -5.71 27.81
CA SER A 374 -11.11 -6.38 29.05
C SER A 374 -10.41 -5.78 30.27
N VAL A 375 -9.12 -5.43 30.17
CA VAL A 375 -8.35 -4.76 31.25
C VAL A 375 -8.91 -3.37 31.52
N LEU A 376 -9.10 -2.55 30.48
CA LEU A 376 -9.63 -1.19 30.60
C LEU A 376 -11.02 -1.15 31.26
N ALA A 377 -11.86 -2.14 30.98
CA ALA A 377 -13.19 -2.24 31.58
C ALA A 377 -13.18 -2.78 33.03
N SER A 378 -12.17 -3.57 33.40
CA SER A 378 -12.15 -4.31 34.67
C SER A 378 -11.40 -3.61 35.79
N PHE A 379 -10.43 -2.74 35.46
CA PHE A 379 -9.53 -2.15 36.44
C PHE A 379 -9.62 -0.63 36.41
N PRO A 380 -9.76 0.05 37.58
CA PRO A 380 -9.52 1.48 37.65
C PRO A 380 -8.03 1.75 37.41
N GLY A 381 -7.73 2.82 36.67
CA GLY A 381 -6.37 3.18 36.32
C GLY A 381 -6.28 4.54 35.66
N GLU A 382 -5.07 4.90 35.27
CA GLU A 382 -4.73 6.16 34.62
C GLU A 382 -4.33 5.89 33.17
N MET A 383 -4.94 6.61 32.24
CA MET A 383 -4.50 6.61 30.85
C MET A 383 -3.14 7.30 30.76
N ILE A 384 -2.16 6.62 30.20
CA ILE A 384 -0.90 7.22 29.82
C ILE A 384 -1.06 7.67 28.37
N PHE A 385 -1.00 8.97 28.16
CA PHE A 385 -1.07 9.56 26.85
C PHE A 385 0.12 10.47 26.64
N ASP A 386 0.91 10.16 25.62
CA ASP A 386 2.10 10.93 25.27
C ASP A 386 1.85 11.64 23.94
N GLU A 387 1.45 12.92 24.02
CA GLU A 387 1.27 13.79 22.84
C GLU A 387 2.56 13.91 22.03
N ALA A 388 3.73 13.87 22.69
CA ALA A 388 5.03 13.97 22.01
C ALA A 388 5.36 12.69 21.21
N LYS A 389 4.84 11.53 21.64
CA LYS A 389 4.90 10.24 20.91
C LYS A 389 3.65 9.95 20.10
N ALA A 390 2.96 11.03 19.73
CA ALA A 390 1.87 11.09 18.77
C ALA A 390 0.84 9.95 18.88
N TYR A 391 0.09 9.99 19.99
CA TYR A 391 -1.13 9.21 20.21
C TYR A 391 -0.92 7.72 20.55
N SER A 392 0.23 7.37 21.13
CA SER A 392 0.45 6.01 21.68
C SER A 392 -0.36 5.80 22.95
N ALA A 393 -1.19 4.75 23.00
CA ALA A 393 -2.07 4.50 24.13
C ALA A 393 -1.42 3.62 25.19
N GLY A 394 -1.29 4.16 26.40
CA GLY A 394 -0.88 3.40 27.58
C GLY A 394 -1.91 3.47 28.70
N PHE A 395 -1.82 2.56 29.66
CA PHE A 395 -2.71 2.46 30.80
C PHE A 395 -1.97 1.90 32.02
N ARG A 396 -1.96 2.64 33.12
CA ARG A 396 -1.39 2.20 34.39
C ARG A 396 -2.50 1.78 35.33
N TYR A 397 -2.42 0.58 35.88
CA TYR A 397 -3.45 0.04 36.77
C TYR A 397 -2.86 -0.84 37.88
N ARG A 398 -3.71 -1.21 38.84
CA ARG A 398 -3.38 -2.25 39.82
C ARG A 398 -4.16 -3.52 39.49
N ASP A 399 -3.47 -4.65 39.43
CA ASP A 399 -4.12 -5.95 39.24
C ASP A 399 -4.87 -6.42 40.49
N ARG A 400 -5.47 -7.61 40.44
CA ARG A 400 -6.28 -8.16 41.54
C ARG A 400 -5.47 -8.41 42.82
N ASP A 401 -4.15 -8.53 42.72
CA ASP A 401 -3.24 -8.70 43.86
C ASP A 401 -2.70 -7.34 44.36
N GLY A 402 -3.18 -6.23 43.80
CA GLY A 402 -2.75 -4.87 44.15
C GLY A 402 -1.42 -4.44 43.51
N LYS A 403 -0.84 -5.25 42.63
CA LYS A 403 0.45 -4.97 41.98
C LYS A 403 0.27 -3.99 40.83
N VAL A 404 1.20 -3.05 40.71
CA VAL A 404 1.18 -2.06 39.63
C VAL A 404 1.56 -2.72 38.31
N ARG A 405 0.80 -2.38 37.26
CA ARG A 405 1.02 -2.82 35.90
C ARG A 405 0.97 -1.65 34.94
N GLU A 406 1.76 -1.74 33.88
CA GLU A 406 1.79 -0.77 32.79
C GLU A 406 1.51 -1.47 31.47
N LEU A 407 0.41 -1.09 30.84
CA LEU A 407 -0.10 -1.65 29.60
C LEU A 407 0.09 -0.64 28.47
N TRP A 408 0.70 -1.04 27.36
CA TRP A 408 0.77 -0.25 26.12
C TRP A 408 0.21 -1.04 24.96
N TYR A 409 -0.52 -0.38 24.05
CA TYR A 409 -1.23 -1.06 22.97
C TYR A 409 -1.47 -0.16 21.75
N GLU A 410 -1.75 -0.79 20.61
CA GLU A 410 -2.22 -0.09 19.41
C GLU A 410 -3.67 0.37 19.54
N SER A 411 -3.90 1.68 19.40
CA SER A 411 -5.23 2.29 19.43
C SER A 411 -5.74 2.60 18.02
N PRO A 412 -7.07 2.74 17.82
CA PRO A 412 -7.62 3.22 16.56
C PRO A 412 -6.99 4.53 16.07
N GLN A 413 -6.69 5.46 16.98
CA GLN A 413 -6.04 6.74 16.68
C GLN A 413 -4.59 6.54 16.24
N GLY A 414 -3.84 5.66 16.92
CA GLY A 414 -2.47 5.32 16.56
C GLY A 414 -2.40 4.67 15.18
N ILE A 415 -3.30 3.73 14.88
CA ILE A 415 -3.40 3.11 13.55
C ILE A 415 -3.75 4.15 12.49
N LYS A 416 -4.71 5.05 12.76
CA LYS A 416 -5.06 6.12 11.82
C LYS A 416 -3.85 7.00 11.50
N GLY A 417 -3.09 7.44 12.50
CA GLY A 417 -1.86 8.22 12.28
C GLY A 417 -0.85 7.47 11.42
N LYS A 418 -0.67 6.16 11.63
CA LYS A 418 0.21 5.33 10.80
C LYS A 418 -0.28 5.20 9.35
N LEU A 419 -1.59 5.11 9.13
CA LEU A 419 -2.17 5.14 7.78
C LEU A 419 -1.98 6.52 7.11
N GLU A 420 -2.01 7.61 7.87
CA GLU A 420 -1.67 8.93 7.36
C GLU A 420 -0.20 9.01 6.91
N LEU A 421 0.72 8.31 7.59
CA LEU A 421 2.12 8.17 7.13
C LEU A 421 2.22 7.39 5.82
N VAL A 422 1.46 6.30 5.65
CA VAL A 422 1.40 5.54 4.38
C VAL A 422 1.03 6.47 3.22
N ASN A 423 0.02 7.32 3.42
CA ASN A 423 -0.38 8.30 2.42
C ASN A 423 0.65 9.42 2.23
N LYS A 424 1.18 9.98 3.32
CA LYS A 424 2.17 11.07 3.30
C LYS A 424 3.45 10.70 2.54
N TYR A 425 3.89 9.46 2.70
CA TYR A 425 5.12 8.94 2.12
C TYR A 425 4.87 8.10 0.86
N GLU A 426 3.63 8.04 0.36
CA GLU A 426 3.25 7.30 -0.85
C GLU A 426 3.70 5.83 -0.81
N LEU A 427 3.59 5.19 0.36
CA LEU A 427 3.99 3.80 0.54
C LEU A 427 3.08 2.86 -0.25
N GLY A 428 3.63 1.71 -0.66
CA GLY A 428 2.90 0.65 -1.35
C GLY A 428 1.72 0.08 -0.56
N GLY A 429 1.71 0.24 0.77
CA GLY A 429 0.59 -0.15 1.64
C GLY A 429 0.98 -0.54 3.05
N ILE A 430 0.27 -1.52 3.61
CA ILE A 430 0.45 -2.02 4.98
C ILE A 430 0.50 -3.54 5.02
N ALA A 431 1.20 -4.09 6.00
CA ALA A 431 1.18 -5.51 6.33
C ALA A 431 0.70 -5.71 7.77
N LEU A 432 -0.38 -6.48 7.94
CA LEU A 432 -1.06 -6.67 9.23
C LEU A 432 -0.47 -7.87 9.95
N TRP A 433 0.15 -7.64 11.11
CA TRP A 433 0.47 -8.66 12.10
C TRP A 433 -0.60 -8.62 13.21
N ARG A 434 -1.64 -9.46 13.15
CA ARG A 434 -1.88 -10.53 12.15
C ARG A 434 -3.36 -10.78 11.89
N LEU A 435 -3.67 -11.47 10.79
CA LEU A 435 -5.04 -11.92 10.52
C LEU A 435 -5.54 -12.84 11.63
N GLY A 436 -6.81 -12.67 12.01
CA GLY A 436 -7.54 -13.48 12.98
C GLY A 436 -7.78 -12.82 14.34
N ILE A 437 -6.98 -11.80 14.69
CA ILE A 437 -7.05 -11.14 16.00
C ILE A 437 -7.33 -9.64 15.92
N ILE A 438 -7.70 -9.14 14.73
CA ILE A 438 -7.93 -7.71 14.47
C ILE A 438 -9.38 -7.35 14.86
N PRO A 439 -9.58 -6.47 15.86
CA PRO A 439 -10.93 -6.07 16.27
C PRO A 439 -11.68 -5.28 15.19
N PRO A 440 -13.03 -5.30 15.18
CA PRO A 440 -13.85 -4.54 14.24
C PRO A 440 -13.53 -3.05 14.17
N GLU A 441 -13.21 -2.42 15.30
CA GLU A 441 -12.88 -0.98 15.35
C GLU A 441 -11.58 -0.66 14.60
N ILE A 442 -10.61 -1.58 14.55
CA ILE A 442 -9.38 -1.39 13.78
C ILE A 442 -9.65 -1.60 12.28
N TRP A 443 -10.50 -2.57 11.93
CA TRP A 443 -10.97 -2.71 10.55
C TRP A 443 -11.69 -1.45 10.06
N GLN A 444 -12.57 -0.86 10.87
CA GLN A 444 -13.27 0.37 10.51
C GLN A 444 -12.32 1.54 10.22
N VAL A 445 -11.21 1.65 10.96
CA VAL A 445 -10.17 2.65 10.67
C VAL A 445 -9.55 2.40 9.30
N MET A 446 -9.22 1.14 8.99
CA MET A 446 -8.65 0.79 7.69
C MET A 446 -9.65 0.93 6.53
N ASP A 447 -10.93 0.64 6.74
CA ASP A 447 -11.96 0.79 5.70
C ASP A 447 -12.25 2.27 5.38
N SER A 448 -11.86 3.20 6.26
CA SER A 448 -12.07 4.65 6.14
C SER A 448 -10.96 5.43 5.40
N ARG A 449 -9.96 4.70 4.88
CA ARG A 449 -8.74 5.25 4.25
C ARG A 449 -8.97 5.95 2.92
#